data_AF-B4FPZ9-F1
#
_entry.id   AF-B4FPZ9-F1
#
_cell.length_a   1.000
_cell.length_b   1.000
_cell.length_c   1.000
_cell.angle_alpha   90.00
_cell.angle_beta   90.00
_cell.angle_gamma   90.00
#
_symmetry.space_group_name_H-M   'P 1'
#
loop_
_entity.id
_entity.type
_entity.pdbx_description
1 polymer ?
#
loop_
_entity_poly.entity_id
_entity_poly.type
_entity_poly.pdbx_seq_one_letter_code
_entity_poly.pdbx_strand_id
1 'polypeptide(L)'
;MSEGTAVTALSRTLAWFHRQVLTLGTGPERIDIVTGWGRRSRVTGSSLVRQSIQKLLNLFESPFFTTRGNTGCFVGCGEPLNKWLHNPYVERMHLL
;
A
#
# COMPACT_ATOMS: atom_id res chain seq x y z
N MET A 1 13.45 -0.21 -9.62
CA MET A 1 12.65 -1.20 -8.88
C MET A 1 11.76 -1.91 -9.88
N SER A 2 11.71 -3.25 -9.84
CA SER A 2 10.80 -4.04 -10.67
C SER A 2 9.40 -4.08 -10.04
N GLU A 3 8.40 -4.53 -10.80
CA GLU A 3 7.03 -4.73 -10.28
C GLU A 3 6.99 -5.75 -9.15
N GLY A 4 7.59 -6.93 -9.35
CA GLY A 4 7.60 -7.99 -8.35
C GLY A 4 8.27 -7.55 -7.05
N THR A 5 9.41 -6.86 -7.14
CA THR A 5 10.08 -6.31 -5.94
C THR A 5 9.19 -5.32 -5.20
N ALA A 6 8.46 -4.45 -5.91
CA ALA A 6 7.58 -3.49 -5.28
C ALA A 6 6.38 -4.16 -4.58
N VAL A 7 5.76 -5.15 -5.22
CA VAL A 7 4.64 -5.92 -4.66
C VAL A 7 5.10 -6.66 -3.41
N THR A 8 6.18 -7.43 -3.48
CA THR A 8 6.68 -8.19 -2.32
C THR A 8 7.10 -7.26 -1.18
N ALA A 9 7.74 -6.12 -1.48
CA ALA A 9 8.13 -5.15 -0.45
C ALA A 9 6.90 -4.55 0.25
N LEU A 10 5.88 -4.14 -0.50
CA LEU A 10 4.66 -3.60 0.07
C LEU A 10 3.92 -4.64 0.91
N SER A 11 3.70 -5.83 0.35
CA SER A 11 3.03 -6.94 1.01
C SER A 11 3.66 -7.29 2.37
N ARG A 12 4.99 -7.38 2.42
CA ARG A 12 5.73 -7.63 3.68
C ARG A 12 5.61 -6.48 4.66
N THR A 13 5.66 -5.24 4.17
CA THR A 13 5.54 -4.05 5.02
C THR A 13 4.15 -3.94 5.65
N LEU A 14 3.08 -4.20 4.90
CA LEU A 14 1.71 -4.17 5.42
C LEU A 14 1.45 -5.32 6.42
N ALA A 15 1.95 -6.52 6.13
CA ALA A 15 1.92 -7.63 7.08
C ALA A 15 2.68 -7.32 8.38
N TRP A 16 3.81 -6.61 8.27
CA TRP A 16 4.54 -6.11 9.45
C TRP A 16 3.73 -5.09 10.24
N PHE A 17 3.08 -4.12 9.58
CA PHE A 17 2.20 -3.17 10.25
C PHE A 17 1.05 -3.85 11.01
N HIS A 18 0.40 -4.86 10.42
CA HIS A 18 -0.62 -5.66 11.11
C HIS A 18 -0.06 -6.24 12.43
N ARG A 19 1.12 -6.86 12.39
CA ARG A 19 1.76 -7.41 13.61
C ARG A 19 2.08 -6.33 14.64
N GLN A 20 2.58 -5.17 14.21
CA GLN A 20 2.88 -4.06 15.12
C GLN A 20 1.62 -3.52 15.79
N VAL A 21 0.54 -3.34 15.02
CA VAL A 21 -0.75 -2.88 15.53
C VAL A 21 -1.28 -3.82 16.62
N LEU A 22 -1.20 -5.13 16.41
CA LEU A 22 -1.61 -6.13 17.40
C LEU A 22 -0.69 -6.18 18.63
N THR A 23 0.61 -5.95 18.46
CA THR A 23 1.60 -6.03 19.55
C THR A 23 1.59 -4.78 20.44
N LEU A 24 1.50 -3.60 19.82
CA LEU A 24 1.58 -2.31 20.51
C LEU A 24 0.19 -1.76 20.91
N GLY A 25 -0.88 -2.30 20.32
CA GLY A 25 -2.25 -1.80 20.51
C GLY A 25 -2.52 -0.45 19.83
N THR A 26 -1.53 0.10 19.11
CA THR A 26 -1.62 1.38 18.39
C THR A 26 -1.19 1.20 16.94
N GLY A 27 -1.96 1.76 16.01
CA GLY A 27 -1.61 1.78 14.59
C GLY A 27 -1.14 3.14 14.08
N PRO A 28 -0.55 3.19 12.88
CA PRO A 28 -0.07 4.42 12.30
C PRO A 28 -1.23 5.37 11.98
N GLU A 29 -1.05 6.66 12.25
CA GLU A 29 -2.01 7.68 11.85
C GLU A 29 -2.14 7.77 10.32
N ARG A 30 -1.04 7.50 9.60
CA ARG A 30 -0.95 7.63 8.16
C ARG A 30 0.14 6.73 7.58
N ILE A 31 -0.13 6.13 6.42
CA ILE A 31 0.85 5.44 5.57
C ILE A 31 0.78 6.02 4.17
N ASP A 32 1.94 6.41 3.64
CA ASP A 32 2.11 6.91 2.28
C ASP A 32 2.92 5.90 1.46
N ILE A 33 2.30 5.32 0.43
CA ILE A 33 2.92 4.36 -0.49
C ILE A 33 3.36 5.12 -1.74
N VAL A 34 4.65 5.45 -1.81
CA VAL A 34 5.24 6.17 -2.95
C VAL A 34 5.63 5.18 -4.04
N THR A 35 4.93 5.23 -5.16
CA THR A 35 5.21 4.42 -6.37
C THR A 35 5.99 5.18 -7.44
N GLY A 36 6.22 6.48 -7.21
CA GLY A 36 6.91 7.37 -8.15
C GLY A 36 6.00 7.82 -9.29
N TRP A 37 6.46 8.82 -10.05
CA TRP A 37 5.62 9.53 -11.02
C TRP A 37 5.70 8.92 -12.43
N GLY A 38 6.51 7.86 -12.58
CA GLY A 38 6.76 7.24 -13.87
C GLY A 38 7.62 8.11 -14.78
N ARG A 39 8.79 8.60 -14.34
CA ARG A 39 9.73 9.36 -15.20
C ARG A 39 10.09 8.65 -16.52
N ARG A 40 9.96 7.32 -16.58
CA ARG A 40 10.15 6.50 -17.81
C ARG A 40 8.83 6.09 -18.49
N SER A 41 7.69 6.47 -17.93
CA SER A 41 6.38 6.26 -18.54
C SER A 41 6.05 7.44 -19.45
N ARG A 42 5.46 7.17 -20.62
CA ARG A 42 4.96 8.20 -21.54
C ARG A 42 3.75 8.97 -20.97
N VAL A 43 3.12 8.41 -19.93
CA VAL A 43 1.98 9.03 -19.23
C VAL A 43 2.28 9.04 -17.73
N THR A 44 2.17 10.21 -17.12
CA THR A 44 2.34 10.41 -15.68
C THR A 44 1.36 9.52 -14.91
N GLY A 45 1.87 8.74 -13.95
CA GLY A 45 1.02 7.86 -13.14
C GLY A 45 0.62 6.52 -13.77
N SER A 46 1.17 6.16 -14.94
CA SER A 46 0.90 4.85 -15.58
C SER A 46 2.07 3.86 -15.48
N SER A 47 3.04 4.09 -14.59
CA SER A 47 4.14 3.13 -14.39
C SER A 47 3.60 1.74 -14.02
N LEU A 48 4.24 0.68 -14.53
CA LEU A 48 3.79 -0.68 -14.24
C LEU A 48 3.80 -0.99 -12.74
N VAL A 49 4.80 -0.48 -12.01
CA VAL A 49 4.86 -0.56 -10.54
C VAL A 49 3.59 0.02 -9.91
N ARG A 50 3.20 1.24 -10.30
CA ARG A 50 1.97 1.86 -9.76
C ARG A 50 0.72 1.05 -10.09
N GLN A 51 0.60 0.54 -11.30
CA GLN A 51 -0.55 -0.29 -11.70
C GLN A 51 -0.61 -1.57 -10.87
N SER A 52 0.52 -2.23 -10.67
CA SER A 52 0.60 -3.47 -9.90
C SER A 52 0.33 -3.25 -8.41
N ILE A 53 0.80 -2.13 -7.83
CA ILE A 53 0.41 -1.72 -6.47
C ILE A 53 -1.09 -1.39 -6.39
N GLN A 54 -1.66 -0.65 -7.34
CA GLN A 54 -3.10 -0.36 -7.34
C GLN A 54 -3.94 -1.64 -7.39
N LYS A 55 -3.57 -2.59 -8.25
CA LYS A 55 -4.26 -3.89 -8.35
C LYS A 55 -4.22 -4.64 -7.03
N LEU A 56 -3.06 -4.67 -6.36
CA LEU A 56 -2.92 -5.29 -5.05
C LEU A 56 -3.81 -4.60 -4.02
N LEU A 57 -3.74 -3.27 -3.91
CA LEU A 57 -4.54 -2.50 -2.97
C LEU A 57 -6.05 -2.68 -3.18
N ASN A 58 -6.48 -2.81 -4.43
CA ASN A 58 -7.88 -3.09 -4.77
C ASN A 58 -8.30 -4.53 -4.43
N LEU A 59 -7.43 -5.51 -4.69
CA LEU A 59 -7.69 -6.93 -4.39
C LEU A 59 -7.97 -7.15 -2.90
N PHE A 60 -7.31 -6.39 -2.04
CA PHE A 60 -7.49 -6.46 -0.58
C PHE A 60 -8.46 -5.42 -0.02
N GLU A 61 -9.25 -4.77 -0.89
CA GLU A 61 -10.26 -3.76 -0.51
C GLU A 61 -9.69 -2.70 0.44
N SER A 62 -8.44 -2.30 0.20
CA SER A 62 -7.71 -1.47 1.14
C SER A 62 -8.20 -0.02 1.13
N PRO A 63 -8.10 0.72 2.26
CA PRO A 63 -8.55 2.10 2.38
C PRO A 63 -7.56 3.11 1.77
N PHE A 64 -6.62 2.66 0.94
CA PHE A 64 -5.63 3.52 0.31
C PHE A 64 -6.23 4.23 -0.90
N PHE A 65 -6.11 5.57 -0.93
CA PHE A 65 -6.61 6.39 -2.02
C PHE A 65 -5.51 7.26 -2.63
N THR A 66 -5.72 7.70 -3.86
CA THR A 66 -4.84 8.67 -4.52
C THR A 66 -5.27 10.08 -4.14
N THR A 67 -4.36 10.91 -3.64
CA THR A 67 -4.64 12.33 -3.41
C THR A 67 -4.79 13.05 -4.76
N ARG A 68 -5.73 14.01 -4.85
CA ARG A 68 -5.89 14.84 -6.06
C ARG A 68 -4.56 15.47 -6.47
N GLY A 69 -4.19 15.34 -7.74
CA GLY A 69 -2.93 15.85 -8.29
C GLY A 69 -1.69 15.00 -7.98
N ASN A 70 -1.76 14.03 -7.05
CA ASN A 70 -0.65 13.12 -6.75
C ASN A 70 -0.87 11.74 -7.38
N THR A 71 -0.34 11.60 -8.59
CA THR A 71 -0.36 10.33 -9.33
C THR A 71 0.77 9.38 -8.94
N GLY A 72 1.62 9.74 -7.96
CA GLY A 72 2.77 8.93 -7.55
C GLY A 72 2.64 8.31 -6.17
N CYS A 73 1.55 8.58 -5.44
CA CYS A 73 1.38 8.15 -4.06
C CYS A 73 -0.03 7.59 -3.81
N PHE A 74 -0.12 6.57 -2.98
CA PHE A 74 -1.35 6.12 -2.34
C PHE A 74 -1.28 6.42 -0.84
N VAL A 75 -2.39 6.86 -0.28
CA VAL A 75 -2.47 7.36 1.08
C VAL A 75 -3.55 6.57 1.81
N GLY A 76 -3.20 5.99 2.95
CA GLY A 76 -4.14 5.48 3.95
C GLY A 76 -3.98 6.30 5.23
N CYS A 77 -5.07 6.66 5.89
CA CYS A 77 -5.00 7.43 7.12
C CYS A 77 -6.19 7.20 8.05
N GLY A 78 -5.98 7.47 9.33
CA GLY A 78 -6.99 7.47 10.37
C GLY A 78 -7.63 6.10 10.62
N GLU A 79 -8.86 6.15 11.12
CA GLU A 79 -9.60 4.96 11.55
C GLU A 79 -9.81 3.90 10.45
N PRO A 80 -10.11 4.24 9.19
CA PRO A 80 -10.22 3.24 8.13
C PRO A 80 -8.93 2.43 7.94
N LEU A 81 -7.77 3.09 7.99
CA LEU A 81 -6.47 2.42 7.89
C LEU A 81 -6.26 1.48 9.07
N ASN A 82 -6.48 1.96 10.28
CA ASN A 82 -6.30 1.15 11.48
C ASN A 82 -7.22 -0.08 11.45
N LYS A 83 -8.51 0.08 11.19
CA LYS A 83 -9.47 -1.03 11.07
C LYS A 83 -9.02 -2.06 10.04
N TRP A 84 -8.56 -1.61 8.88
CA TRP A 84 -8.08 -2.50 7.84
C TRP A 84 -6.81 -3.27 8.27
N LEU A 85 -5.85 -2.59 8.90
CA LEU A 85 -4.61 -3.22 9.42
C LEU A 85 -4.85 -4.26 10.52
N HIS A 86 -5.99 -4.23 11.21
CA HIS A 86 -6.36 -5.27 12.19
C HIS A 86 -6.91 -6.54 11.54
N ASN A 87 -7.18 -6.54 10.24
CA ASN A 87 -7.78 -7.70 9.60
C ASN A 87 -6.74 -8.83 9.40
N PRO A 88 -7.00 -10.07 9.88
CA PRO A 88 -6.05 -11.18 9.79
C PRO A 88 -5.55 -11.51 8.38
N TYR A 89 -6.31 -11.19 7.32
CA TYR A 89 -5.83 -11.43 5.96
C TYR A 89 -4.66 -10.52 5.58
N VAL A 90 -4.50 -9.35 6.22
CA VAL A 90 -3.38 -8.43 5.96
C VAL A 90 -2.06 -9.08 6.34
N GLU A 91 -2.05 -9.88 7.41
CA GLU A 91 -0.87 -10.68 7.73
C GLU A 91 -0.50 -11.57 6.54
N ARG A 92 -1.44 -12.24 5.89
CA ARG A 92 -1.18 -13.19 4.81
C ARG A 92 -0.67 -12.55 3.52
N MET A 93 -0.67 -11.22 3.40
CA MET A 93 -0.15 -10.54 2.21
C MET A 93 1.31 -10.89 1.93
N HIS A 94 2.12 -11.18 2.95
CA HIS A 94 3.54 -11.55 2.79
C HIS A 94 3.80 -12.84 2.00
N LEU A 95 2.75 -13.63 1.71
CA LEU A 95 2.81 -14.87 0.93
C LEU A 95 2.74 -14.66 -0.59
N LEU A 96 2.56 -13.40 -1.04
CA LEU A 96 2.59 -12.99 -2.45
C LEU A 96 4.02 -12.71 -2.93
#